data_AF-A0A9P0CV76-F1
#
_entry.id   AF-A0A9P0CV76-F1
#
_cell.length_a   1.000
_cell.length_b   1.000
_cell.length_c   1.000
_cell.angle_alpha   90.00
_cell.angle_beta   90.00
_cell.angle_gamma   90.00
#
_symmetry.space_group_name_H-M   'P 1'
#
loop_
_entity.id
_entity.type
_entity.pdbx_description
1 polymer ?
#
loop_
_entity_poly.entity_id
_entity_poly.type
_entity_poly.pdbx_seq_one_letter_code
_entity_poly.pdbx_strand_id
1 'polypeptide(L)'
;MSIGGWNYPNKPHLNKQHKFSLVMRMDHLFNVLNDYTLVTCGNQIFRLIRARNDNDFIIITEKPIASGGIIDTTAKIIIESLELRVKHIFPNDEIKIELIESIKKDRSILIPFRKWELNELPAITAGAKREIWSVKTSASVERPRFVIVCFQTDKRSNVKANAICFDDANVSSIRLSLNGEYWPNERIQHDFKNDDYMMAFHDYTEFYSSYSNCNILF
;
A
#
# COMPACT_ATOMS: atom_id res chain seq x y z
N MET A 1 7.13 4.35 15.72
CA MET A 1 6.70 5.10 14.53
C MET A 1 5.74 6.20 14.99
N SER A 2 6.18 7.44 15.18
CA SER A 2 5.28 8.54 15.59
C SER A 2 4.73 9.23 14.35
N ILE A 3 3.51 8.89 13.96
CA ILE A 3 2.75 9.65 12.97
C ILE A 3 2.27 10.92 13.66
N GLY A 4 2.67 12.10 13.15
CA GLY A 4 2.23 13.37 13.72
C GLY A 4 0.72 13.54 13.50
N GLY A 5 -0.03 13.73 14.59
CA GLY A 5 -1.48 13.98 14.55
C GLY A 5 -2.39 12.76 14.62
N TRP A 6 -1.85 11.53 14.62
CA TRP A 6 -2.64 10.29 14.72
C TRP A 6 -2.16 9.42 15.88
N ASN A 7 -2.98 9.25 16.93
CA ASN A 7 -2.74 8.21 17.92
C ASN A 7 -3.40 6.91 17.44
N TYR A 8 -2.56 5.93 17.11
CA TYR A 8 -3.01 4.56 16.86
C TYR A 8 -3.77 4.00 18.08
N PRO A 9 -4.82 3.18 17.90
CA PRO A 9 -5.45 2.81 16.64
C PRO A 9 -6.57 3.78 16.20
N ASN A 10 -7.27 4.47 17.10
CA ASN A 10 -8.54 5.15 16.79
C ASN A 10 -8.72 6.53 17.45
N LYS A 11 -7.63 7.29 17.68
CA LYS A 11 -7.73 8.62 18.32
C LYS A 11 -6.97 9.67 17.50
N PRO A 12 -7.54 10.14 16.37
CA PRO A 12 -6.97 11.31 15.71
C PRO A 12 -7.01 12.50 16.67
N HIS A 13 -5.94 13.30 16.67
CA HIS A 13 -5.99 14.59 17.35
C HIS A 13 -6.77 15.56 16.48
N LEU A 14 -7.99 15.89 16.92
CA LEU A 14 -8.83 16.88 16.27
C LEU A 14 -8.53 18.27 16.85
N ASN A 15 -8.49 19.27 15.98
CA ASN A 15 -8.46 20.66 16.42
C ASN A 15 -9.86 21.11 16.89
N LYS A 16 -9.96 22.36 17.39
CA LYS A 16 -11.22 22.96 17.85
C LYS A 16 -12.33 23.05 16.78
N GLN A 17 -11.98 22.86 15.50
CA GLN A 17 -12.88 22.91 14.35
C GLN A 17 -13.18 21.50 13.77
N HIS A 18 -12.88 20.43 14.51
CA HIS A 18 -13.04 19.04 14.06
C HIS A 18 -12.22 18.68 12.81
N LYS A 19 -11.15 19.40 12.53
CA LYS A 19 -10.18 19.05 11.47
C LYS A 19 -9.04 18.27 12.06
N PHE A 20 -8.46 17.36 11.26
CA PHE A 20 -7.23 16.66 11.60
C PHE A 20 -6.12 17.04 10.63
N SER A 21 -4.87 17.01 11.10
CA SER A 21 -3.68 17.18 10.28
C SER A 21 -2.83 15.93 10.44
N LEU A 22 -2.30 15.41 9.33
CA LEU A 22 -1.48 14.21 9.29
C LEU A 22 -0.10 14.56 8.70
N VAL A 23 0.95 14.17 9.41
CA VAL A 23 2.31 14.17 8.86
C VAL A 23 2.82 12.74 8.84
N MET A 24 3.05 12.21 7.64
CA MET A 24 3.68 10.91 7.43
C MET A 24 4.95 11.04 6.61
N ARG A 25 5.96 10.25 6.98
CA ARG A 25 7.18 10.13 6.18
C ARG A 25 6.85 9.48 4.84
N MET A 26 7.61 9.87 3.82
CA MET A 26 7.32 9.44 2.45
C MET A 26 7.61 7.96 2.20
N ASP A 27 8.54 7.37 2.93
CA ASP A 27 8.81 5.93 2.93
C ASP A 27 7.59 5.08 3.28
N HIS A 28 6.63 5.61 4.06
CA HIS A 28 5.38 4.93 4.36
C HIS A 28 4.37 4.94 3.19
N LEU A 29 4.46 5.90 2.27
CA LEU A 29 3.56 6.03 1.11
C LEU A 29 4.19 5.49 -0.18
N PHE A 30 5.39 5.95 -0.47
CA PHE A 30 6.15 5.66 -1.67
C PHE A 30 7.45 5.00 -1.26
N ASN A 31 7.46 3.67 -1.26
CA ASN A 31 8.68 2.88 -1.11
C ASN A 31 9.66 3.04 -2.31
N VAL A 32 9.36 3.99 -3.21
CA VAL A 32 10.08 4.38 -4.43
C VAL A 32 11.50 4.86 -4.12
N LEU A 33 11.72 5.47 -2.95
CA LEU A 33 13.00 6.09 -2.58
C LEU A 33 13.83 5.26 -1.60
N ASN A 34 13.41 4.06 -1.21
CA ASN A 34 14.18 3.25 -0.27
C ASN A 34 15.49 2.72 -0.87
N ASP A 35 15.51 2.48 -2.19
CA ASP A 35 16.69 1.94 -2.89
C ASP A 35 17.66 3.02 -3.38
N TYR A 36 17.21 4.28 -3.46
CA TYR A 36 18.03 5.39 -3.96
C TYR A 36 18.44 6.32 -2.82
N THR A 37 19.68 6.18 -2.36
CA THR A 37 20.21 6.93 -1.21
C THR A 37 20.96 8.21 -1.60
N LEU A 38 21.03 8.54 -2.88
CA LEU A 38 21.75 9.71 -3.39
C LEU A 38 20.82 10.91 -3.58
N VAL A 39 21.42 12.09 -3.69
CA VAL A 39 20.70 13.33 -3.99
C VAL A 39 20.27 13.34 -5.45
N THR A 40 19.00 13.58 -5.72
CA THR A 40 18.47 13.81 -7.07
C THR A 40 18.44 15.30 -7.39
N CYS A 41 18.84 15.68 -8.60
CA CYS A 41 18.68 17.04 -9.11
C CYS A 41 17.61 17.10 -10.21
N GLY A 42 16.88 18.21 -10.29
CA GLY A 42 15.87 18.47 -11.33
C GLY A 42 14.45 18.62 -10.80
N ASN A 43 13.52 18.87 -11.72
CA ASN A 43 12.11 19.03 -11.38
C ASN A 43 11.44 17.67 -11.22
N GLN A 44 10.98 17.37 -10.01
CA GLN A 44 10.21 16.17 -9.71
C GLN A 44 8.74 16.54 -9.55
N ILE A 45 7.86 15.82 -10.25
CA ILE A 45 6.42 16.05 -10.19
C ILE A 45 5.77 14.82 -9.56
N PHE A 46 5.09 15.03 -8.45
CA PHE A 46 4.25 14.02 -7.82
C PHE A 46 2.82 14.23 -8.25
N ARG A 47 2.20 13.18 -8.81
CA ARG A 47 0.78 13.19 -9.16
C ARG A 47 0.03 12.25 -8.22
N LEU A 48 -0.99 12.79 -7.59
CA LEU A 48 -1.91 12.03 -6.75
C LEU A 48 -3.25 11.96 -7.47
N ILE A 49 -3.79 10.74 -7.56
CA ILE A 49 -5.07 10.47 -8.20
C ILE A 49 -5.98 9.95 -7.10
N ARG A 50 -7.07 10.67 -6.84
CA ARG A 50 -8.10 10.24 -5.88
C ARG A 50 -9.19 9.47 -6.61
N ALA A 51 -9.73 8.44 -5.97
CA ALA A 51 -10.92 7.75 -6.44
C ALA A 51 -12.13 8.71 -6.54
N ARG A 52 -13.14 8.33 -7.32
CA ARG A 52 -14.33 9.16 -7.55
C ARG A 52 -15.17 9.36 -6.28
N ASN A 53 -15.14 8.40 -5.36
CA ASN A 53 -15.88 8.44 -4.09
C ASN A 53 -14.98 7.98 -2.94
N ASP A 54 -15.43 8.23 -1.70
CA ASP A 54 -14.68 7.93 -0.48
C ASP A 54 -15.21 6.69 0.26
N ASN A 55 -16.13 5.94 -0.35
CA ASN A 55 -16.87 4.90 0.33
C ASN A 55 -15.98 3.75 0.81
N ASP A 56 -14.86 3.51 0.13
CA ASP A 56 -13.87 2.49 0.48
C ASP A 56 -12.91 2.91 1.61
N PHE A 57 -12.95 4.18 2.03
CA PHE A 57 -12.06 4.72 3.08
C PHE A 57 -12.81 5.04 4.38
N ILE A 58 -14.13 5.14 4.34
CA ILE A 58 -14.96 5.59 5.47
C ILE A 58 -15.67 4.39 6.10
N ILE A 59 -15.62 4.30 7.43
CA ILE A 59 -16.37 3.31 8.21
C ILE A 59 -17.31 4.06 9.15
N ILE A 60 -18.61 3.80 9.01
CA ILE A 60 -19.66 4.37 9.84
C ILE A 60 -20.05 3.34 10.90
N THR A 61 -19.73 3.65 12.17
CA THR A 61 -19.96 2.75 13.31
C THR A 61 -21.28 3.01 14.05
N GLU A 62 -22.07 4.00 13.62
CA GLU A 62 -23.35 4.33 14.26
C GLU A 62 -24.37 3.20 14.07
N LYS A 63 -25.07 2.84 15.16
CA LYS A 63 -26.18 1.87 15.10
C LYS A 63 -27.48 2.61 14.75
N PRO A 64 -28.36 2.03 13.92
CA PRO A 64 -29.67 2.61 13.66
C PRO A 64 -30.45 2.71 14.98
N ILE A 65 -31.00 3.89 15.26
CA ILE A 65 -31.88 4.11 16.41
C ILE A 65 -33.16 3.30 16.16
N ALA A 66 -33.60 2.51 17.13
CA ALA A 66 -34.77 1.62 17.06
C ALA A 66 -36.13 2.35 16.85
N SER A 67 -36.12 3.66 16.62
CA SER A 67 -37.30 4.50 16.43
C SER A 67 -37.48 4.87 14.96
N GLY A 68 -37.73 3.87 14.10
CA GLY A 68 -38.40 4.01 12.80
C GLY A 68 -37.81 4.94 11.73
N GLY A 69 -36.70 5.63 12.00
CA GLY A 69 -36.03 6.51 11.04
C GLY A 69 -34.71 5.90 10.62
N ILE A 70 -34.60 5.50 9.34
CA ILE A 70 -33.32 5.17 8.73
C ILE A 70 -32.56 6.48 8.59
N ILE A 71 -31.61 6.74 9.49
CA ILE A 71 -30.64 7.83 9.29
C ILE A 71 -29.54 7.24 8.41
N ASP A 72 -29.58 7.54 7.12
CA ASP A 72 -28.45 7.31 6.22
C ASP A 72 -27.35 8.32 6.56
N THR A 73 -26.61 8.05 7.63
CA THR A 73 -25.44 8.86 8.00
C THR A 73 -24.49 8.86 6.81
N THR A 74 -24.21 10.04 6.28
CA THR A 74 -23.28 10.23 5.16
C THR A 74 -22.06 10.98 5.67
N ALA A 75 -20.88 10.43 5.42
CA ALA A 75 -19.62 11.07 5.77
C ALA A 75 -18.84 11.37 4.48
N LYS A 76 -18.13 12.51 4.49
CA LYS A 76 -17.33 12.99 3.37
C LYS A 76 -16.00 13.50 3.88
N ILE A 77 -14.93 13.16 3.18
CA ILE A 77 -13.59 13.66 3.51
C ILE A 77 -13.22 14.78 2.55
N ILE A 78 -12.82 15.91 3.10
CA ILE A 78 -12.37 17.06 2.33
C ILE A 78 -10.87 17.23 2.61
N ILE A 79 -10.06 17.12 1.56
CA ILE A 79 -8.63 17.40 1.63
C ILE A 79 -8.49 18.90 1.38
N GLU A 80 -8.20 19.67 2.42
CA GLU A 80 -8.06 21.13 2.33
C GLU A 80 -6.71 21.55 1.74
N SER A 81 -5.64 20.91 2.20
CA SER A 81 -4.27 21.15 1.73
C SER A 81 -3.49 19.84 1.74
N LEU A 82 -2.59 19.70 0.77
CA LEU A 82 -1.68 18.58 0.67
C LEU A 82 -0.31 19.10 0.26
N GLU A 83 0.62 19.07 1.22
CA GLU A 83 1.97 19.59 1.05
C GLU A 83 2.99 18.45 1.06
N LEU A 84 3.87 18.46 0.07
CA LEU A 84 5.05 17.61 0.07
C LEU A 84 6.23 18.40 0.62
N ARG A 85 6.81 17.95 1.74
CA ARG A 85 8.02 18.53 2.32
C ARG A 85 9.22 17.65 2.03
N VAL A 86 10.12 18.15 1.17
CA VAL A 86 11.40 17.50 0.85
C VAL A 86 12.52 18.34 1.42
N LYS A 87 13.56 17.70 1.96
CA LYS A 87 14.76 18.40 2.43
C LYS A 87 15.55 18.88 1.21
N HIS A 88 15.72 20.19 1.08
CA HIS A 88 16.60 20.78 0.07
C HIS A 88 18.02 20.84 0.61
N ILE A 89 18.99 20.36 -0.17
CA ILE A 89 20.41 20.36 0.18
C ILE A 89 21.11 21.32 -0.77
N PHE A 90 21.81 22.31 -0.21
CA PHE A 90 22.63 23.25 -0.98
C PHE A 90 24.10 22.85 -0.82
N PRO A 91 24.74 22.32 -1.87
CA PRO A 91 26.15 21.96 -1.81
C PRO A 91 27.04 23.21 -1.71
N ASN A 92 28.22 23.06 -1.09
CA ASN A 92 29.28 24.07 -1.16
C ASN A 92 29.70 24.32 -2.62
N ASP A 93 30.28 25.48 -2.92
CA ASP A 93 30.63 25.90 -4.28
C ASP A 93 31.56 24.90 -4.98
N GLU A 94 32.52 24.30 -4.25
CA GLU A 94 33.40 23.25 -4.78
C GLU A 94 32.62 22.01 -5.26
N ILE A 95 31.74 21.48 -4.40
CA ILE A 95 30.89 20.31 -4.72
C ILE A 95 29.89 20.67 -5.82
N LYS A 96 29.39 21.91 -5.82
CA LYS A 96 28.45 22.40 -6.83
C LYS A 96 29.08 22.42 -8.22
N ILE A 97 30.34 22.82 -8.35
CA ILE A 97 31.07 22.79 -9.62
C ILE A 97 31.18 21.34 -10.11
N GLU A 98 31.58 20.41 -9.25
CA GLU A 98 31.69 18.98 -9.61
C GLU A 98 30.34 18.37 -10.06
N LEU A 99 29.25 18.70 -9.36
CA LEU A 99 27.90 18.30 -9.74
C LEU A 99 27.49 18.87 -11.09
N ILE A 100 27.74 20.17 -11.33
CA ILE A 100 27.42 20.83 -12.60
C ILE A 100 28.24 20.21 -13.74
N GLU A 101 29.51 19.89 -13.54
CA GLU A 101 30.32 19.19 -14.53
C GLU A 101 29.77 17.80 -14.85
N SER A 102 29.31 17.07 -13.83
CA SER A 102 28.69 15.75 -14.02
C SER A 102 27.36 15.84 -14.77
N ILE A 103 26.55 16.87 -14.51
CA ILE A 103 25.31 17.16 -15.24
C ILE A 103 25.64 17.56 -16.69
N LYS A 104 26.66 18.41 -16.92
CA LYS A 104 27.09 18.82 -18.26
C LYS A 104 27.62 17.66 -19.11
N LYS A 105 28.20 16.64 -18.47
CA LYS A 105 28.64 15.40 -19.15
C LYS A 105 27.44 14.53 -19.59
N ASP A 106 26.22 14.88 -19.19
CA ASP A 106 24.96 14.20 -19.53
C ASP A 106 25.04 12.67 -19.38
N ARG A 107 25.70 12.23 -18.31
CA ARG A 107 25.84 10.81 -18.03
C ARG A 107 24.51 10.28 -17.54
N SER A 108 23.93 9.34 -18.29
CA SER A 108 22.74 8.61 -17.85
C SER A 108 23.05 7.86 -16.55
N ILE A 109 22.22 8.09 -15.52
CA ILE A 109 22.29 7.39 -14.25
C ILE A 109 21.09 6.46 -14.16
N LEU A 110 21.34 5.18 -13.90
CA LEU A 110 20.29 4.24 -13.57
C LEU A 110 19.82 4.51 -12.13
N ILE A 111 18.57 4.95 -11.98
CA ILE A 111 17.93 5.14 -10.68
C ILE A 111 17.09 3.89 -10.39
N PRO A 112 17.52 2.97 -9.51
CA PRO A 112 16.66 1.90 -9.05
C PRO A 112 15.51 2.48 -8.23
N PHE A 113 14.31 1.98 -8.47
CA PHE A 113 13.14 2.32 -7.67
C PHE A 113 12.23 1.09 -7.52
N ARG A 114 11.47 1.06 -6.43
CA ARG A 114 10.39 0.09 -6.22
C ARG A 114 9.07 0.76 -6.48
N LYS A 115 8.21 0.10 -7.26
CA LYS A 115 6.83 0.53 -7.41
C LYS A 115 5.88 -0.50 -6.82
N TRP A 116 4.74 -0.01 -6.35
CA TRP A 116 3.59 -0.82 -6.02
C TRP A 116 2.60 -0.73 -7.18
N GLU A 117 2.08 -1.88 -7.59
CA GLU A 117 1.04 -1.97 -8.63
C GLU A 117 -0.14 -2.74 -8.02
N LEU A 118 -1.29 -2.07 -7.93
CA LEU A 118 -2.52 -2.67 -7.45
C LEU A 118 -3.33 -3.14 -8.66
N ASN A 119 -3.71 -4.42 -8.66
CA ASN A 119 -4.58 -5.00 -9.67
C ASN A 119 -5.86 -5.51 -9.02
N GLU A 120 -7.00 -4.98 -9.44
CA GLU A 120 -8.31 -5.55 -9.08
C GLU A 120 -8.61 -6.74 -10.01
N LEU A 121 -8.72 -7.93 -9.43
CA LEU A 121 -9.06 -9.15 -10.15
C LEU A 121 -10.58 -9.43 -10.05
N PRO A 122 -11.16 -10.17 -11.03
CA PRO A 122 -12.54 -10.62 -10.94
C PRO A 122 -12.85 -11.36 -9.64
N ALA A 123 -14.08 -11.22 -9.16
CA ALA A 123 -14.56 -11.92 -7.98
C ALA A 123 -14.50 -13.44 -8.19
N ILE A 124 -14.26 -14.17 -7.09
CA ILE A 124 -14.25 -15.63 -7.11
C ILE A 124 -15.65 -16.15 -7.47
N THR A 125 -15.74 -17.00 -8.48
CA THR A 125 -17.02 -17.62 -8.86
C THR A 125 -17.50 -18.54 -7.75
N ALA A 126 -18.75 -18.37 -7.32
CA ALA A 126 -19.34 -19.17 -6.26
C ALA A 126 -19.29 -20.68 -6.61
N GLY A 127 -18.69 -21.47 -5.73
CA GLY A 127 -18.54 -22.92 -5.91
C GLY A 127 -17.40 -23.35 -6.85
N ALA A 128 -16.60 -22.42 -7.38
CA ALA A 128 -15.43 -22.78 -8.17
C ALA A 128 -14.36 -23.46 -7.31
N LYS A 129 -13.83 -24.59 -7.78
CA LYS A 129 -12.75 -25.33 -7.12
C LYS A 129 -11.36 -24.78 -7.44
N ARG A 130 -11.23 -24.04 -8.55
CA ARG A 130 -9.96 -23.48 -9.03
C ARG A 130 -10.25 -22.32 -9.97
N GLU A 131 -9.61 -21.20 -9.73
CA GLU A 131 -9.58 -20.06 -10.64
C GLU A 131 -8.16 -19.66 -10.96
N ILE A 132 -7.98 -19.06 -12.14
CA ILE A 132 -6.69 -18.60 -12.64
C ILE A 132 -6.91 -17.19 -13.17
N TRP A 133 -6.16 -16.25 -12.62
CA TRP A 133 -6.18 -14.85 -13.05
C TRP A 133 -4.85 -14.47 -13.67
N SER A 134 -4.91 -13.84 -14.84
CA SER A 134 -3.74 -13.27 -15.50
C SER A 134 -3.53 -11.85 -15.01
N VAL A 135 -2.45 -11.62 -14.26
CA VAL A 135 -2.01 -10.28 -13.88
C VAL A 135 -1.14 -9.74 -14.99
N LYS A 136 -1.58 -8.68 -15.68
CA LYS A 136 -0.75 -7.99 -16.67
C LYS A 136 0.12 -6.99 -15.92
N THR A 137 1.44 -7.17 -15.95
CA THR A 137 2.38 -6.18 -15.40
C THR A 137 2.70 -5.13 -16.47
N SER A 138 2.88 -3.89 -16.04
CA SER A 138 2.98 -2.74 -16.94
C SER A 138 4.26 -2.66 -17.78
N ALA A 139 5.30 -3.49 -17.54
CA ALA A 139 6.49 -3.57 -18.39
C ALA A 139 7.22 -4.94 -18.27
N SER A 140 7.78 -5.45 -19.37
CA SER A 140 8.56 -6.70 -19.41
C SER A 140 9.94 -6.62 -18.75
N VAL A 141 10.40 -5.41 -18.43
CA VAL A 141 11.73 -5.16 -17.85
C VAL A 141 11.73 -5.29 -16.33
N GLU A 142 10.58 -5.10 -15.69
CA GLU A 142 10.47 -5.11 -14.23
C GLU A 142 10.21 -6.53 -13.73
N ARG A 143 11.01 -6.97 -12.75
CA ARG A 143 10.81 -8.26 -12.08
C ARG A 143 9.97 -8.06 -10.82
N PRO A 144 8.79 -8.69 -10.68
CA PRO A 144 8.03 -8.62 -9.45
C PRO A 144 8.85 -9.24 -8.32
N ARG A 145 9.13 -8.46 -7.27
CA ARG A 145 9.86 -8.96 -6.09
C ARG A 145 8.94 -9.67 -5.10
N PHE A 146 7.71 -9.17 -4.99
CA PHE A 146 6.71 -9.65 -4.06
C PHE A 146 5.34 -9.57 -4.72
N VAL A 147 4.47 -10.52 -4.37
CA VAL A 147 3.06 -10.51 -4.74
C VAL A 147 2.28 -10.70 -3.46
N ILE A 148 1.39 -9.75 -3.17
CA ILE A 148 0.48 -9.83 -2.05
C ILE A 148 -0.91 -10.08 -2.63
N VAL A 149 -1.56 -11.14 -2.17
CA VAL A 149 -2.92 -11.49 -2.56
C VAL A 149 -3.82 -11.29 -1.35
N CYS A 150 -4.88 -10.52 -1.53
CA CYS A 150 -5.85 -10.24 -0.50
C CYS A 150 -7.26 -10.45 -1.06
N PHE A 151 -8.18 -10.97 -0.25
CA PHE A 151 -9.58 -11.09 -0.60
C PHE A 151 -10.46 -10.19 0.27
N GLN A 152 -11.61 -9.82 -0.28
CA GLN A 152 -12.63 -9.03 0.39
C GLN A 152 -14.00 -9.57 -0.01
N THR A 153 -14.91 -9.68 0.96
CA THR A 153 -16.30 -10.12 0.77
C THR A 153 -17.24 -8.98 1.12
N ASP A 154 -17.98 -8.47 0.13
CA ASP A 154 -19.01 -7.42 0.31
C ASP A 154 -18.54 -6.13 1.00
N LYS A 155 -17.25 -5.77 0.81
CA LYS A 155 -16.64 -4.56 1.39
C LYS A 155 -16.53 -3.40 0.41
N ARG A 156 -16.62 -3.68 -0.89
CA ARG A 156 -16.46 -2.66 -1.93
C ARG A 156 -17.60 -1.64 -1.83
N SER A 157 -17.22 -0.38 -1.70
CA SER A 157 -18.10 0.78 -1.57
C SER A 157 -19.11 0.65 -0.43
N ASN A 158 -18.81 -0.19 0.56
CA ASN A 158 -19.67 -0.45 1.71
C ASN A 158 -19.14 0.26 2.95
N VAL A 159 -19.71 1.42 3.25
CA VAL A 159 -19.33 2.26 4.40
C VAL A 159 -19.61 1.63 5.77
N LYS A 160 -20.31 0.50 5.84
CA LYS A 160 -20.56 -0.25 7.08
C LYS A 160 -19.52 -1.34 7.33
N ALA A 161 -18.73 -1.69 6.32
CA ALA A 161 -17.77 -2.76 6.39
C ALA A 161 -16.33 -2.21 6.42
N ASN A 162 -15.47 -2.84 7.20
CA ASN A 162 -14.07 -2.43 7.29
C ASN A 162 -13.27 -3.00 6.11
N ALA A 163 -12.98 -2.15 5.11
CA ALA A 163 -12.19 -2.52 3.94
C ALA A 163 -10.70 -2.81 4.25
N ILE A 164 -10.18 -2.39 5.41
CA ILE A 164 -8.79 -2.64 5.81
C ILE A 164 -8.61 -4.09 6.29
N CYS A 165 -9.67 -4.71 6.81
CA CYS A 165 -9.64 -6.11 7.20
C CYS A 165 -9.91 -6.96 5.96
N PHE A 166 -8.97 -7.81 5.58
CA PHE A 166 -9.16 -8.78 4.50
C PHE A 166 -9.89 -10.04 5.01
N ASP A 167 -10.57 -10.73 4.09
CA ASP A 167 -11.29 -11.98 4.37
C ASP A 167 -10.51 -13.18 3.81
N ASP A 168 -10.77 -14.37 4.34
CA ASP A 168 -10.23 -15.62 3.81
C ASP A 168 -10.91 -16.06 2.50
N ALA A 169 -12.14 -15.60 2.24
CA ALA A 169 -12.98 -15.98 1.10
C ALA A 169 -13.14 -17.51 0.88
N ASN A 170 -12.98 -18.31 1.94
CA ASN A 170 -12.88 -19.78 1.92
C ASN A 170 -11.82 -20.33 0.94
N VAL A 171 -10.75 -19.58 0.70
CA VAL A 171 -9.66 -20.02 -0.19
C VAL A 171 -8.70 -20.92 0.59
N SER A 172 -8.53 -22.15 0.13
CA SER A 172 -7.61 -23.10 0.77
C SER A 172 -6.17 -23.02 0.24
N SER A 173 -5.95 -22.51 -0.97
CA SER A 173 -4.62 -22.49 -1.57
C SER A 173 -4.48 -21.39 -2.62
N ILE A 174 -3.36 -20.68 -2.58
CA ILE A 174 -2.99 -19.64 -3.55
C ILE A 174 -1.61 -19.99 -4.08
N ARG A 175 -1.44 -19.94 -5.40
CA ARG A 175 -0.12 -20.10 -6.04
C ARG A 175 0.04 -19.10 -7.15
N LEU A 176 1.20 -18.48 -7.19
CA LEU A 176 1.65 -17.62 -8.26
C LEU A 176 2.38 -18.48 -9.30
N SER A 177 2.04 -18.31 -10.57
CA SER A 177 2.72 -18.97 -11.69
C SER A 177 3.58 -17.95 -12.43
N LEU A 178 4.90 -18.09 -12.39
CA LEU A 178 5.85 -17.22 -13.11
C LEU A 178 6.74 -18.08 -14.00
N ASN A 179 6.76 -17.80 -15.31
CA ASN A 179 7.61 -18.49 -16.29
C ASN A 179 7.56 -20.04 -16.24
N GLY A 180 6.42 -20.61 -15.82
CA GLY A 180 6.23 -22.07 -15.70
C GLY A 180 6.56 -22.64 -14.31
N GLU A 181 7.05 -21.83 -13.39
CA GLU A 181 7.28 -22.22 -11.98
C GLU A 181 6.15 -21.75 -11.07
N TYR A 182 5.89 -22.51 -10.00
CA TYR A 182 4.89 -22.18 -9.00
C TYR A 182 5.52 -21.69 -7.70
N TRP A 183 4.93 -20.65 -7.12
CA TRP A 183 5.32 -20.05 -5.86
C TRP A 183 4.10 -19.93 -4.94
N PRO A 184 4.09 -20.57 -3.77
CA PRO A 184 5.02 -21.61 -3.34
C PRO A 184 4.98 -22.84 -4.27
N ASN A 185 6.08 -23.59 -4.33
CA ASN A 185 6.16 -24.81 -5.15
C ASN A 185 5.18 -25.87 -4.63
N GLU A 186 5.18 -26.05 -3.31
CA GLU A 186 4.23 -26.91 -2.63
C GLU A 186 2.85 -26.26 -2.59
N ARG A 187 1.82 -27.08 -2.77
CA ARG A 187 0.44 -26.62 -2.58
C ARG A 187 0.16 -26.58 -1.09
N ILE A 188 0.31 -25.40 -0.50
CA ILE A 188 -0.14 -25.15 0.85
C ILE A 188 -1.67 -25.28 0.89
N GLN A 189 -2.17 -26.05 1.85
CA GLN A 189 -3.59 -26.13 2.18
C GLN A 189 -3.80 -25.40 3.50
N HIS A 190 -4.65 -24.39 3.48
CA HIS A 190 -5.09 -23.64 4.64
C HIS A 190 -6.51 -24.04 5.01
N ASP A 191 -6.76 -24.11 6.31
CA ASP A 191 -8.09 -24.19 6.87
C ASP A 191 -8.26 -23.10 7.94
N PHE A 192 -8.70 -21.93 7.47
CA PHE A 192 -8.96 -20.78 8.34
C PHE A 192 -10.05 -21.04 9.39
N LYS A 193 -10.90 -22.07 9.23
CA LYS A 193 -11.94 -22.40 10.23
C LYS A 193 -11.38 -23.19 11.41
N ASN A 194 -10.32 -23.95 11.18
CA ASN A 194 -9.63 -24.76 12.18
C ASN A 194 -8.29 -24.15 12.61
N ASP A 195 -8.11 -22.85 12.35
CA ASP A 195 -6.89 -22.09 12.64
C ASP A 195 -5.60 -22.63 11.97
N ASP A 196 -5.74 -23.38 10.87
CA ASP A 196 -4.62 -23.93 10.09
C ASP A 196 -4.14 -22.92 9.05
N TYR A 197 -3.55 -21.83 9.54
CA TYR A 197 -2.99 -20.74 8.74
C TYR A 197 -1.55 -20.40 9.14
N MET A 198 -0.89 -21.25 9.93
CA MET A 198 0.43 -20.95 10.50
C MET A 198 1.50 -20.68 9.46
N MET A 199 1.51 -21.41 8.33
CA MET A 199 2.46 -21.13 7.24
C MET A 199 2.20 -19.78 6.57
N ALA A 200 0.94 -19.41 6.35
CA ALA A 200 0.61 -18.08 5.82
C ALA A 200 1.01 -16.96 6.79
N PHE A 201 0.84 -17.19 8.09
CA PHE A 201 1.27 -16.24 9.12
C PHE A 201 2.81 -16.11 9.16
N HIS A 202 3.53 -17.23 9.09
CA HIS A 202 4.99 -17.24 9.00
C HIS A 202 5.49 -16.44 7.79
N ASP A 203 4.93 -16.70 6.60
CA ASP A 203 5.29 -15.99 5.36
C ASP A 203 4.99 -14.48 5.46
N TYR A 204 3.89 -14.12 6.12
CA TYR A 204 3.57 -12.73 6.43
C TYR A 204 4.59 -12.09 7.38
N THR A 205 5.04 -12.78 8.42
CA THR A 205 6.04 -12.24 9.36
C THR A 205 7.41 -12.05 8.72
N GLU A 206 7.80 -12.95 7.81
CA GLU A 206 9.07 -12.88 7.07
C GLU A 206 9.05 -11.86 5.93
N PHE A 207 7.85 -11.44 5.49
CA PHE A 207 7.70 -10.48 4.40
C PHE A 207 8.44 -9.17 4.70
N TYR A 208 8.29 -8.57 5.88
CA TYR A 208 8.88 -7.25 6.13
C TYR A 208 10.41 -7.28 6.16
N SER A 209 11.00 -8.31 6.77
CA SER A 209 12.45 -8.52 6.83
C SER A 209 13.03 -8.70 5.42
N SER A 210 12.42 -9.59 4.62
CA SER A 210 12.83 -9.81 3.22
C SER A 210 12.58 -8.60 2.32
N TYR A 211 11.51 -7.85 2.58
CA TYR A 211 11.15 -6.65 1.83
C TYR A 211 12.10 -5.49 2.10
N SER A 212 12.44 -5.23 3.36
CA SER A 212 13.22 -4.06 3.77
C SER A 212 14.72 -4.18 3.43
N ASN A 213 15.24 -5.37 3.12
CA ASN A 213 16.69 -5.65 3.04
C ASN A 213 17.46 -5.16 4.29
N CYS A 214 16.78 -4.87 5.40
CA CYS A 214 17.42 -4.56 6.67
C CYS A 214 17.68 -5.89 7.38
N ASN A 215 18.95 -6.22 7.61
CA ASN A 215 19.29 -7.05 8.76
C ASN A 215 18.85 -6.25 9.99
N ILE A 216 17.63 -6.48 10.45
CA ILE A 216 17.16 -5.97 11.73
C ILE A 216 17.79 -6.87 12.78
N LEU A 217 19.05 -6.58 13.14
CA LEU A 217 19.56 -7.03 14.42
C LEU A 217 18.80 -6.25 15.49
N PHE A 218 18.15 -7.03 16.34
CA PHE A 218 17.27 -6.69 17.46
C PHE A 218 17.63 -5.41 18.22
#